data_AF-A0A7C1HSR8-F1
#
_entry.id   AF-A0A7C1HSR8-F1
#
_cell.length_a   1.000
_cell.length_b   1.000
_cell.length_c   1.000
_cell.angle_alpha   90.00
_cell.angle_beta   90.00
_cell.angle_gamma   90.00
#
_symmetry.space_group_name_H-M   'P 1'
#
loop_
_entity.id
_entity.type
_entity.pdbx_description
1 polymer ?
#
loop_
_entity_poly.entity_id
_entity_poly.type
_entity_poly.pdbx_seq_one_letter_code
_entity_poly.pdbx_strand_id
1 'polypeptide(L)' 'MANQADDTVDVGLDLEHCSGCQGCVEMCPEVFGWDDTLELPVLKDSTGRREQVLQAAAFCPKDCIRVAGWKRDW' A
#
# COMPACT_ATOMS: atom_id res chain seq x y z
N MET A 1 22.58 -14.78 9.05
CA MET A 1 21.44 -14.05 9.65
C MET A 1 21.37 -12.72 8.92
N ALA A 2 20.49 -12.58 7.92
CA ALA A 2 20.44 -11.36 7.12
C ALA A 2 19.90 -10.21 7.98
N ASN A 3 20.65 -9.11 8.01
CA ASN A 3 20.36 -7.90 8.76
C ASN A 3 19.07 -7.24 8.22
N GLN A 4 17.93 -7.42 8.90
CA GLN A 4 16.61 -6.90 8.50
C GLN A 4 16.42 -5.39 8.78
N ALA A 5 17.49 -4.60 8.64
CA ALA A 5 17.48 -3.21 9.07
C ALA A 5 17.01 -2.21 7.99
N ASP A 6 16.83 -2.61 6.73
CA ASP A 6 16.43 -1.65 5.68
C ASP A 6 15.77 -2.32 4.44
N ASP A 7 14.65 -3.03 4.62
CA ASP A 7 13.82 -3.49 3.48
C ASP A 7 12.52 -2.68 3.42
N THR A 8 12.69 -1.37 3.28
CA THR A 8 11.60 -0.44 3.01
C THR A 8 11.50 -0.17 1.51
N VAL A 9 10.29 0.16 1.05
CA VAL A 9 9.99 0.48 -0.35
C VAL A 9 9.19 1.76 -0.42
N ASP A 10 9.36 2.51 -1.51
CA ASP A 10 8.49 3.66 -1.81
C ASP A 10 7.10 3.18 -2.21
N VAL A 11 6.09 3.88 -1.68
CA VAL A 11 4.68 3.56 -1.83
C VAL A 11 3.93 4.74 -2.44
N GLY A 12 3.06 4.45 -3.40
CA GLY A 12 2.16 5.40 -4.04
C GLY A 12 0.72 4.90 -4.08
N LEU A 13 -0.23 5.80 -4.29
CA LEU A 13 -1.63 5.48 -4.50
C LEU A 13 -2.12 5.97 -5.87
N ASP A 14 -2.84 5.11 -6.57
CA ASP A 14 -3.59 5.39 -7.79
C ASP A 14 -5.06 5.07 -7.53
N LEU A 15 -5.87 6.11 -7.30
CA LEU A 15 -7.21 5.98 -6.70
C LEU A 15 -8.35 6.16 -7.69
N GLU A 16 -8.07 6.32 -8.98
CA GLU A 16 -9.09 6.59 -10.02
C GLU A 16 -10.24 5.57 -9.99
N HIS A 17 -9.94 4.31 -9.68
CA HIS A 17 -10.91 3.20 -9.65
C HIS A 17 -11.06 2.55 -8.28
N CYS A 18 -10.63 3.22 -7.20
CA CYS A 18 -10.70 2.68 -5.85
C CYS A 18 -12.15 2.28 -5.51
N SER A 19 -12.33 1.07 -4.97
CA SER A 19 -13.64 0.56 -4.58
C SER A 19 -13.98 0.80 -3.09
N GLY A 20 -13.13 1.51 -2.36
CA GLY A 20 -13.30 1.75 -0.93
C GLY A 20 -13.31 0.48 -0.06
N CYS A 21 -12.59 -0.58 -0.44
CA CYS A 21 -12.62 -1.85 0.31
C CYS A 21 -11.94 -1.80 1.69
N GLN A 22 -11.22 -0.71 2.00
CA GLN A 22 -10.46 -0.48 3.24
C GLN A 22 -9.37 -1.50 3.60
N GLY A 23 -9.17 -2.56 2.81
CA GLY A 23 -8.15 -3.58 3.09
C GLY A 23 -6.72 -3.05 3.23
N CYS A 24 -6.35 -2.00 2.48
CA CYS A 24 -5.03 -1.36 2.63
C CYS A 24 -4.80 -0.79 4.04
N VAL A 25 -5.83 -0.19 4.65
CA VAL A 25 -5.78 0.37 6.00
C VAL A 25 -5.77 -0.74 7.05
N GLU A 26 -6.52 -1.82 6.83
CA GLU A 26 -6.54 -2.97 7.75
C GLU A 26 -5.22 -3.73 7.78
N MET A 27 -4.60 -3.93 6.61
CA MET A 27 -3.38 -4.74 6.49
C MET A 27 -2.10 -3.99 6.84
N CYS A 28 -2.03 -2.68 6.54
CA CYS A 28 -0.82 -1.88 6.73
C CYS A 28 -1.20 -0.47 7.24
N PRO A 29 -1.79 -0.37 8.45
CA PRO A 29 -2.28 0.89 9.03
C PRO A 29 -1.17 1.91 9.31
N GLU A 30 0.08 1.49 9.32
CA GLU A 30 1.26 2.35 9.46
C GLU A 30 1.55 3.15 8.19
N VAL A 31 1.23 2.61 7.00
CA VAL A 31 1.43 3.29 5.70
C VAL A 31 0.14 3.93 5.20
N PHE A 32 -1.01 3.28 5.42
CA PHE A 32 -2.29 3.72 4.86
C PHE A 32 -3.24 4.24 5.94
N GLY A 33 -3.90 5.36 5.64
CA GLY A 33 -5.01 5.93 6.39
C GLY A 33 -6.30 5.94 5.57
N TRP A 34 -7.36 6.42 6.19
CA TRP A 34 -8.65 6.62 5.55
C TRP A 34 -9.08 8.08 5.71
N ASP A 35 -9.54 8.69 4.62
CA ASP A 35 -10.23 9.98 4.65
C ASP A 35 -11.74 9.72 4.59
N ASP A 36 -12.43 9.95 5.69
CA ASP A 36 -13.89 9.76 5.81
C ASP A 36 -14.70 10.76 4.97
N THR A 37 -14.11 11.89 4.57
CA THR A 37 -14.78 12.89 3.73
C THR A 37 -14.74 12.48 2.26
N LEU A 38 -13.60 11.95 1.82
CA LEU A 38 -13.40 11.51 0.43
C LEU A 38 -13.82 10.06 0.20
N GLU A 39 -14.05 9.29 1.27
CA GLU A 39 -14.26 7.85 1.23
C GLU A 39 -13.15 7.12 0.45
N LEU A 40 -11.91 7.57 0.65
CA LEU A 40 -10.72 7.10 -0.06
C LEU A 40 -9.55 6.90 0.91
N PRO A 41 -8.63 5.97 0.61
CA PRO A 41 -7.43 5.81 1.40
C PRO A 41 -6.45 6.97 1.14
N VAL A 42 -5.64 7.29 2.15
CA VAL A 42 -4.57 8.28 2.08
C VAL A 42 -3.24 7.66 2.50
N LEU A 43 -2.11 8.19 2.01
CA LEU A 43 -0.79 7.79 2.50
C LEU A 43 -0.48 8.54 3.80
N LYS A 44 -0.16 7.78 4.85
CA LYS A 44 0.43 8.30 6.10
C LYS A 44 1.94 8.40 5.99
N ASP A 45 2.56 7.44 5.31
CA ASP A 45 3.99 7.40 5.03
C ASP A 45 4.18 7.06 3.54
N SER A 46 5.17 7.69 2.90
CA SER A 46 5.54 7.39 1.51
C SER A 46 6.46 6.17 1.40
N THR A 47 6.84 5.58 2.54
CA THR A 47 7.68 4.39 2.64
C THR A 47 7.05 3.35 3.56
N GLY A 48 7.33 2.08 3.32
CA GLY A 48 6.82 1.00 4.16
C GLY A 48 7.64 -0.28 4.05
N ARG A 49 7.47 -1.19 5.00
CA ARG A 49 8.13 -2.51 4.96
C ARG A 49 7.65 -3.27 3.72
N ARG A 50 8.60 -3.70 2.88
CA ARG A 50 8.32 -4.33 1.57
C ARG A 50 7.25 -5.41 1.66
N GLU A 51 7.42 -6.38 2.56
CA GLU A 51 6.51 -7.51 2.69
C GLU A 51 5.07 -7.08 3.01
N GLN A 52 4.90 -6.16 3.97
CA GLN A 52 3.58 -5.66 4.39
C GLN A 52 2.90 -4.88 3.26
N VAL A 53 3.65 -4.00 2.58
CA VAL A 53 3.13 -3.20 1.46
C VAL A 53 2.76 -4.10 0.28
N LEU A 54 3.60 -5.09 -0.06
CA LEU A 54 3.30 -6.05 -1.13
C LEU A 54 2.07 -6.90 -0.83
N GLN A 55 1.90 -7.33 0.43
CA GLN A 55 0.68 -8.02 0.84
C GLN A 55 -0.54 -7.12 0.69
N ALA A 56 -0.49 -5.89 1.22
CA ALA A 56 -1.59 -4.94 1.07
C ALA A 56 -1.97 -4.70 -0.40
N ALA A 57 -0.96 -4.57 -1.28
CA ALA A 57 -1.16 -4.38 -2.70
C ALA A 57 -1.75 -5.62 -3.41
N ALA A 58 -1.36 -6.83 -3.01
CA ALA A 58 -1.89 -8.07 -3.59
C ALA A 58 -3.38 -8.32 -3.27
N PHE A 59 -3.85 -7.82 -2.13
CA PHE A 59 -5.24 -7.92 -1.69
C PHE A 59 -6.10 -6.73 -2.16
N CYS A 60 -5.51 -5.69 -2.73
CA CYS A 60 -6.26 -4.57 -3.27
C CYS A 60 -7.00 -5.01 -4.56
N PRO A 61 -8.35 -5.01 -4.59
CA PRO A 61 -9.12 -5.53 -5.73
C PRO A 61 -9.02 -4.64 -6.99
N LYS A 62 -8.40 -3.46 -6.86
CA LYS A 62 -8.31 -2.43 -7.90
C LYS A 62 -6.87 -2.02 -8.19
N ASP A 63 -5.90 -2.73 -7.61
CA ASP A 63 -4.45 -2.48 -7.81
C ASP A 63 -4.04 -1.02 -7.53
N CYS A 64 -4.68 -0.40 -6.52
CA CYS A 64 -4.48 1.02 -6.20
C CYS A 64 -3.10 1.33 -5.59
N ILE A 65 -2.35 0.33 -5.14
CA ILE A 65 -1.07 0.53 -4.44
C ILE A 65 0.08 0.34 -5.44
N ARG A 66 0.89 1.39 -5.61
CA ARG A 66 2.14 1.36 -6.38
C ARG A 66 3.30 1.10 -5.43
N VAL A 67 4.21 0.20 -5.82
CA VAL A 67 5.41 -0.15 -5.04
C VAL A 67 6.64 -0.04 -5.93
N ALA A 68 7.62 0.77 -5.54
CA ALA A 68 8.84 0.93 -6.34
C ALA A 68 9.64 -0.37 -6.44
N GLY A 69 10.11 -0.69 -7.66
CA GLY A 69 10.86 -1.92 -7.93
C GLY A 69 10.03 -3.21 -7.92
N TRP A 70 8.69 -3.11 -7.86
CA TRP A 70 7.79 -4.23 -8.07
C TRP A 70 7.00 -4.03 -9.37
N LYS A 71 7.21 -4.93 -10.31
CA LYS A 71 6.44 -5.00 -11.54
C LYS A 71 5.58 -6.27 -11.43
N ARG A 72 4.25 -6.11 -11.41
CA ARG A 72 3.33 -7.24 -11.68
C ARG A 72 3.37 -7.43 -13.18
N ASP A 73 4.35 -8.20 -13.66
CA ASP A 73 4.39 -8.66 -15.04
C ASP A 73 3.39 -9.82 -15.16
N TRP A 74 2.21 -9.53 -15.70
CA TRP A 74 1.25 -10.51 -16.21
C TRP A 74 0.64 -10.04 -17.53
#